data_AF-F4CAX6-F1
#
_entry.id   AF-F4CAX6-F1
#
_cell.length_a   1.000
_cell.length_b   1.000
_cell.length_c   1.000
_cell.angle_alpha   90.00
_cell.angle_beta   90.00
_cell.angle_gamma   90.00
#
_symmetry.space_group_name_H-M   'P 1'
#
loop_
_entity.id
_entity.type
_entity.pdbx_description
1 polymer ?
#
loop_
_entity_poly.entity_id
_entity_poly.type
_entity_poly.pdbx_seq_one_letter_code
_entity_poly.pdbx_strand_id
1 'polypeptide(L)'
;MDTKEITFVKKRIETNASKVYLIQLFSVNHLVTKIDIGHFCHSLEKGPIHGAMFHAAIFFDDKEFAAFPSQPMTYVYSPHEEGDVMMHIKAIYSYDVANRLGKLHYYDINYLINQPGDIVCLDEILEIPKDDKN
;
A
#
# COMPACT_ATOMS: atom_id res chain seq x y z
N MET A 1 22.08 -7.20 -13.74
CA MET A 1 20.98 -6.33 -14.19
C MET A 1 20.04 -6.25 -13.03
N ASP A 2 19.90 -5.07 -12.42
CA ASP A 2 18.95 -4.89 -11.33
C ASP A 2 17.52 -4.98 -11.88
N THR A 3 16.68 -5.77 -11.24
CA THR A 3 15.28 -5.99 -11.62
C THR A 3 14.36 -5.23 -10.68
N LYS A 4 13.20 -4.78 -11.17
CA LYS A 4 12.14 -4.23 -10.31
C LYS A 4 11.66 -5.32 -9.36
N GLU A 5 11.64 -5.04 -8.07
CA GLU A 5 11.32 -6.04 -7.05
C GLU A 5 10.40 -5.47 -5.97
N ILE A 6 9.26 -6.14 -5.78
CA ILE A 6 8.33 -5.94 -4.67
C ILE A 6 8.35 -7.23 -3.86
N THR A 7 8.87 -7.17 -2.64
CA THR A 7 9.07 -8.34 -1.78
C THR A 7 8.08 -8.33 -0.63
N PHE A 8 7.36 -9.43 -0.42
CA PHE A 8 6.55 -9.62 0.78
C PHE A 8 7.43 -9.72 2.03
N VAL A 9 7.13 -8.93 3.06
CA VAL A 9 7.88 -8.93 4.32
C VAL A 9 7.10 -9.69 5.39
N LYS A 10 5.89 -9.24 5.71
CA LYS A 10 5.06 -9.84 6.77
C LYS A 10 3.59 -9.49 6.60
N LYS A 11 2.71 -10.27 7.24
CA LYS A 11 1.27 -9.99 7.31
C LYS A 11 0.73 -10.08 8.73
N ARG A 12 -0.33 -9.34 9.00
CA ARG A 12 -1.10 -9.39 10.23
C ARG A 12 -2.59 -9.48 9.87
N ILE A 13 -3.30 -10.36 10.57
CA ILE A 13 -4.76 -10.47 10.48
C ILE A 13 -5.30 -10.12 11.85
N GLU A 14 -6.23 -9.18 11.89
CA GLU A 14 -6.90 -8.77 13.12
C GLU A 14 -8.40 -8.87 12.99
N THR A 15 -9.07 -9.09 14.13
CA THR A 15 -10.52 -9.16 14.20
C THR A 15 -11.02 -8.22 15.27
N ASN A 16 -11.90 -7.29 14.91
CA ASN A 16 -12.61 -6.43 15.86
C ASN A 16 -14.09 -6.37 15.48
N ALA A 17 -14.98 -6.62 16.45
CA ALA A 17 -16.43 -6.52 16.27
C ALA A 17 -16.92 -7.27 15.01
N SER A 18 -16.40 -8.48 14.80
CA SER A 18 -16.68 -9.35 13.64
C SER A 18 -16.17 -8.83 12.29
N LYS A 19 -15.41 -7.73 12.25
CA LYS A 19 -14.70 -7.25 11.06
C LYS A 19 -13.28 -7.79 11.05
N VAL A 20 -12.87 -8.33 9.92
CA VAL A 20 -11.52 -8.85 9.70
C VAL A 20 -10.70 -7.84 8.91
N TYR A 21 -9.51 -7.53 9.42
CA TYR A 21 -8.56 -6.57 8.87
C TYR A 21 -7.30 -7.33 8.46
N LEU A 22 -6.92 -7.24 7.18
CA LEU A 22 -5.67 -7.78 6.68
C LEU A 22 -4.68 -6.63 6.44
N ILE A 23 -3.51 -6.70 7.07
CA ILE A 23 -2.37 -5.79 6.80
C ILE A 23 -1.24 -6.63 6.20
N GLN A 24 -0.72 -6.21 5.06
CA GLN A 24 0.48 -6.79 4.46
C GLN A 24 1.55 -5.72 4.30
N LEU A 25 2.79 -6.05 4.63
CA LEU A 25 3.93 -5.18 4.46
C LEU A 25 4.82 -5.72 3.35
N PHE A 26 5.31 -4.81 2.52
CA PHE A 26 6.17 -5.09 1.39
C PHE A 26 7.39 -4.18 1.42
N SER A 27 8.51 -4.66 0.90
CA SER A 27 9.68 -3.84 0.61
C SER A 27 9.80 -3.67 -0.91
N VAL A 28 10.13 -2.47 -1.35
CA VAL A 28 10.30 -2.11 -2.75
C VAL A 28 11.70 -1.56 -2.98
N ASN A 29 12.36 -1.95 -4.05
CA ASN A 29 13.63 -1.34 -4.42
C ASN A 29 13.43 -0.01 -5.16
N HIS A 30 14.52 0.74 -5.33
CA HIS A 30 14.52 2.07 -5.94
C HIS A 30 14.09 2.11 -7.42
N LEU A 31 13.94 0.96 -8.09
CA LEU A 31 13.49 0.86 -9.48
C LEU A 31 11.97 0.70 -9.61
N VAL A 32 11.28 0.38 -8.51
CA VAL A 32 9.82 0.24 -8.47
C VAL A 32 9.17 1.62 -8.50
N THR A 33 8.33 1.85 -9.50
CA THR A 33 7.60 3.12 -9.67
C THR A 33 6.20 3.06 -9.06
N LYS A 34 5.55 4.22 -8.91
CA LYS A 34 4.13 4.34 -8.54
C LYS A 34 3.20 3.48 -9.41
N ILE A 35 3.46 3.40 -10.73
CA ILE A 35 2.67 2.58 -11.66
C ILE A 35 2.84 1.09 -11.37
N ASP A 36 4.09 0.66 -11.09
CA ASP A 36 4.37 -0.74 -10.75
C ASP A 36 3.65 -1.16 -9.45
N ILE A 37 3.64 -0.28 -8.44
CA ILE A 37 2.89 -0.50 -7.19
C ILE A 37 1.39 -0.56 -7.47
N GLY A 38 0.85 0.32 -8.31
CA GLY A 38 -0.56 0.31 -8.70
C GLY A 38 -0.98 -1.02 -9.36
N HIS A 39 -0.20 -1.49 -10.33
CA HIS A 39 -0.43 -2.79 -10.97
C HIS A 39 -0.34 -3.96 -9.98
N PHE A 40 0.63 -3.92 -9.06
CA PHE A 40 0.75 -4.91 -8.01
C PHE A 40 -0.47 -4.93 -7.08
N CYS A 41 -0.97 -3.76 -6.66
CA CYS A 41 -2.16 -3.65 -5.81
C CYS A 41 -3.40 -4.25 -6.48
N HIS A 42 -3.59 -4.02 -7.78
CA HIS A 42 -4.70 -4.65 -8.51
C HIS A 42 -4.59 -6.18 -8.57
N SER A 43 -3.37 -6.73 -8.58
CA SER A 43 -3.18 -8.17 -8.46
C SER A 43 -3.56 -8.72 -7.08
N LEU A 44 -3.40 -7.91 -6.01
CA LEU A 44 -3.78 -8.27 -4.65
C LEU A 44 -5.30 -8.38 -4.47
N GLU A 45 -6.07 -7.56 -5.19
CA GLU A 45 -7.55 -7.62 -5.21
C GLU A 45 -8.07 -8.98 -5.69
N LYS A 46 -7.30 -9.67 -6.54
CA LYS A 46 -7.63 -10.99 -7.10
C LYS A 46 -7.12 -12.14 -6.23
N GLY A 47 -6.30 -11.83 -5.22
CA GLY A 47 -5.70 -12.80 -4.30
C GLY A 47 -6.65 -13.22 -3.17
N PRO A 48 -6.23 -14.20 -2.34
CA PRO A 48 -6.99 -14.60 -1.17
C PRO A 48 -6.98 -13.49 -0.12
N ILE A 49 -8.06 -12.73 -0.04
CA ILE A 49 -8.29 -11.68 0.96
C ILE A 49 -8.70 -12.22 2.35
N HIS A 50 -8.65 -13.54 2.57
CA HIS A 50 -8.85 -14.19 3.87
C HIS A 50 -10.14 -13.80 4.63
N GLY A 51 -11.22 -13.48 3.92
CA GLY A 51 -12.48 -13.02 4.53
C GLY A 51 -12.37 -11.63 5.18
N ALA A 52 -11.32 -10.87 4.87
CA ALA A 52 -11.14 -9.50 5.32
C ALA A 52 -12.25 -8.61 4.76
N MET A 53 -12.76 -7.72 5.59
CA MET A 53 -13.58 -6.59 5.16
C MET A 53 -12.70 -5.47 4.62
N PHE A 54 -11.48 -5.35 5.15
CA PHE A 54 -10.51 -4.35 4.74
C PHE A 54 -9.13 -4.99 4.56
N HIS A 55 -8.47 -4.63 3.47
CA HIS A 55 -7.10 -5.03 3.18
C HIS A 55 -6.24 -3.79 2.99
N ALA A 56 -5.11 -3.70 3.70
CA ALA A 56 -4.06 -2.73 3.40
C ALA A 56 -2.76 -3.40 3.00
N ALA A 57 -2.08 -2.79 2.03
CA ALA A 57 -0.70 -3.09 1.66
C ALA A 57 0.16 -1.86 1.88
N ILE A 58 1.24 -2.00 2.66
CA ILE A 58 2.14 -0.92 3.04
C ILE A 58 3.51 -1.22 2.44
N PHE A 59 4.05 -0.27 1.68
CA PHE A 59 5.27 -0.44 0.90
C PHE A 59 6.39 0.40 1.49
N PHE A 60 7.50 -0.24 1.82
CA PHE A 60 8.69 0.36 2.42
C PHE A 60 9.86 0.37 1.43
N ASP A 61 10.67 1.43 1.42
CA ASP A 61 11.93 1.43 0.67
C ASP A 61 13.02 0.58 1.33
N ASP A 62 12.91 0.37 2.65
CA ASP A 62 13.81 -0.48 3.42
C ASP A 62 13.02 -1.52 4.25
N LYS A 63 13.37 -2.79 4.06
CA LYS A 63 12.75 -3.92 4.76
C LYS A 63 13.00 -3.91 6.27
N GLU A 64 14.09 -3.29 6.74
CA GLU A 64 14.45 -3.27 8.16
C GLU A 64 13.47 -2.39 8.96
N PHE A 65 12.91 -1.38 8.31
CA PHE A 65 11.94 -0.46 8.89
C PHE A 65 10.48 -0.88 8.67
N ALA A 66 10.24 -1.99 7.96
CA ALA A 66 8.91 -2.50 7.73
C ALA A 66 8.28 -3.02 9.04
N ALA A 67 7.57 -2.15 9.74
CA ALA A 67 6.83 -2.42 10.97
C ALA A 67 5.32 -2.27 10.73
N PHE A 68 4.49 -2.89 11.58
CA PHE A 68 3.05 -2.64 11.54
C PHE A 68 2.74 -1.41 12.38
N PRO A 69 1.67 -0.66 12.06
CA PRO A 69 1.26 0.44 12.90
C PRO A 69 0.82 -0.07 14.28
N SER A 70 1.07 0.73 15.32
CA SER A 70 0.63 0.46 16.69
C SER A 70 -0.90 0.38 16.80
N GLN A 71 -1.61 1.13 15.93
CA GLN A 71 -3.06 1.11 15.75
C GLN A 71 -3.46 0.43 14.43
N PRO A 72 -3.44 -0.91 14.37
CA PRO A 72 -3.63 -1.72 13.16
C PRO A 72 -4.95 -1.48 12.42
N MET A 73 -6.02 -1.15 13.13
CA MET A 73 -7.36 -0.99 12.53
C MET A 73 -7.51 0.24 11.64
N THR A 74 -6.67 1.25 11.85
CA THR A 74 -6.66 2.47 11.03
C THR A 74 -5.64 2.40 9.92
N TYR A 75 -4.65 1.49 10.01
CA TYR A 75 -3.48 1.44 9.13
C TYR A 75 -2.66 2.74 9.16
N VAL A 76 -2.90 3.58 10.18
CA VAL A 76 -2.28 4.90 10.36
C VAL A 76 -1.16 4.76 11.38
N TYR A 77 -0.01 5.31 11.04
CA TYR A 77 1.13 5.39 11.95
C TYR A 77 1.06 6.66 12.80
N SER A 78 1.48 6.55 14.05
CA SER A 78 1.60 7.65 14.98
C SER A 78 2.92 8.39 14.75
N PRO A 79 2.91 9.68 14.35
CA PRO A 79 4.13 10.46 14.14
C PRO A 79 5.01 10.58 15.40
N HIS A 80 4.43 10.42 16.59
CA HIS A 80 5.15 10.51 17.85
C HIS A 80 5.90 9.22 18.22
N GLU A 81 5.38 8.07 17.81
CA GLU A 81 5.92 6.76 18.22
C GLU A 81 6.65 6.05 17.08
N GLU A 82 6.32 6.38 15.83
CA GLU A 82 6.68 5.58 14.66
C GLU A 82 7.36 6.43 13.57
N GLY A 83 7.93 7.58 13.94
CA GLY A 83 8.56 8.53 13.00
C GLY A 83 9.59 7.88 12.08
N ASP A 84 10.46 7.02 12.61
CA ASP A 84 11.48 6.31 11.81
C ASP A 84 10.83 5.40 10.76
N VAL A 85 9.84 4.60 11.16
CA VAL A 85 9.08 3.72 10.26
C VAL A 85 8.43 4.54 9.15
N MET A 86 7.83 5.68 9.51
CA MET A 86 7.14 6.57 8.58
C MET A 86 8.08 7.22 7.54
N MET A 87 9.36 7.41 7.86
CA MET A 87 10.34 7.91 6.90
C MET A 87 10.62 6.92 5.77
N HIS A 88 10.34 5.63 5.99
CA HIS A 88 10.60 4.56 5.03
C HIS A 88 9.36 4.11 4.25
N ILE A 89 8.18 4.66 4.55
CA ILE A 89 6.94 4.33 3.82
C ILE A 89 6.90 5.10 2.49
N LYS A 90 6.88 4.35 1.38
CA LYS A 90 6.73 4.87 0.01
C LYS A 90 5.29 4.91 -0.46
N ALA A 91 4.46 3.96 -0.02
CA ALA A 91 3.06 3.93 -0.39
C ALA A 91 2.21 3.16 0.61
N ILE A 92 0.93 3.52 0.67
CA ILE A 92 -0.10 2.78 1.40
C ILE A 92 -1.27 2.56 0.46
N TYR A 93 -1.60 1.30 0.22
CA TYR A 93 -2.80 0.88 -0.47
C TYR A 93 -3.84 0.43 0.55
N SER A 94 -5.08 0.87 0.36
CA SER A 94 -6.25 0.45 1.12
C SER A 94 -7.34 -0.05 0.19
N TYR A 95 -7.93 -1.19 0.53
CA TYR A 95 -9.01 -1.82 -0.23
C TYR A 95 -10.19 -2.16 0.68
N ASP A 96 -11.33 -1.54 0.39
CA ASP A 96 -12.61 -1.94 0.95
C ASP A 96 -13.17 -3.08 0.11
N VAL A 97 -13.18 -4.29 0.69
CA VAL A 97 -13.61 -5.50 0.00
C VAL A 97 -15.11 -5.49 -0.31
N ALA A 98 -15.92 -4.92 0.59
CA ALA A 98 -17.37 -4.90 0.43
C ALA A 98 -17.78 -3.97 -0.72
N ASN A 99 -17.12 -2.82 -0.82
CA ASN A 99 -17.40 -1.82 -1.85
C ASN A 99 -16.53 -1.97 -3.10
N ARG A 100 -15.53 -2.88 -3.07
CA ARG A 100 -14.51 -3.06 -4.11
C ARG A 100 -13.78 -1.77 -4.47
N LEU A 101 -13.49 -0.95 -3.46
CA LEU A 101 -12.89 0.36 -3.64
C LEU A 101 -11.42 0.33 -3.20
N GLY A 102 -10.50 0.52 -4.15
CA GLY A 102 -9.06 0.57 -3.93
C GLY A 102 -8.49 1.99 -3.99
N LYS A 103 -7.71 2.37 -3.00
CA LYS A 103 -7.02 3.67 -2.94
C LYS A 103 -5.55 3.47 -2.69
N LEU A 104 -4.70 4.07 -3.52
CA LEU A 104 -3.25 4.07 -3.35
C LEU A 104 -2.78 5.50 -3.02
N HIS A 105 -2.19 5.63 -1.85
CA HIS A 105 -1.47 6.83 -1.43
C HIS A 105 0.01 6.62 -1.70
N TYR A 106 0.61 7.45 -2.54
CA TYR A 106 2.04 7.41 -2.83
C TYR A 106 2.74 8.63 -2.23
N TYR A 107 3.94 8.42 -1.68
CA TYR A 107 4.73 9.45 -1.02
C TYR A 107 6.05 9.65 -1.76
N ASP A 108 6.16 10.77 -2.48
CA ASP A 108 7.38 11.13 -3.22
C ASP A 108 8.60 11.22 -2.30
N ILE A 109 8.43 11.85 -1.13
CA ILE A 109 9.45 11.93 -0.08
C ILE A 109 9.27 10.74 0.88
N ASN A 110 8.36 10.85 1.85
CA ASN A 110 7.97 9.79 2.79
C ASN A 110 6.65 10.13 3.50
N TYR A 111 6.07 9.16 4.22
CA TYR A 111 4.79 9.31 4.92
C TYR A 111 4.78 10.36 6.06
N LEU A 112 5.93 10.63 6.68
CA LEU A 112 6.03 11.59 7.80
C LEU A 112 5.96 13.05 7.36
N ILE A 113 6.63 13.37 6.26
CA ILE A 113 6.84 14.76 5.81
C ILE A 113 5.81 15.14 4.73
N ASN A 114 5.38 14.20 3.89
CA ASN A 114 4.33 14.46 2.92
C ASN A 114 2.95 14.33 3.56
N GLN A 115 2.13 15.38 3.47
CA GLN A 115 0.69 15.14 3.25
C GLN A 115 0.57 14.33 1.95
N PRO A 116 -0.34 13.33 1.83
CA PRO A 116 -0.41 12.49 0.63
C PRO A 116 -0.50 13.38 -0.62
N GLY A 117 0.61 13.49 -1.35
CA GLY A 117 0.77 14.45 -2.45
C GLY A 117 -0.15 14.10 -3.61
N ASP A 118 -0.36 12.79 -3.82
CA ASP A 118 -1.31 12.22 -4.76
C ASP A 118 -2.16 11.17 -4.03
N ILE A 119 -3.47 11.40 -3.95
CA ILE A 119 -4.43 10.32 -3.69
C ILE A 119 -4.80 9.77 -5.07
N VAL A 120 -4.34 8.55 -5.39
CA VAL A 120 -4.77 7.87 -6.61
C VAL A 120 -5.88 6.89 -6.26
N CYS A 121 -7.10 7.18 -6.72
CA CYS A 121 -8.15 6.18 -6.81
C CYS A 121 -7.76 5.22 -7.94
N LEU A 122 -7.52 3.94 -7.63
CA LEU A 122 -7.05 2.99 -8.66
C LEU A 122 -8.09 2.76 -9.77
N ASP A 123 -9.36 3.13 -9.53
CA ASP A 123 -10.41 3.14 -10.54
C ASP A 123 -10.15 4.12 -11.71
N GLU A 124 -9.34 5.16 -11.51
CA GLU A 124 -9.03 6.19 -12.52
C GLU A 124 -7.88 5.79 -13.45
N ILE A 125 -7.12 4.71 -13.15
CA ILE A 125 -6.02 4.24 -14.01
C ILE A 125 -6.53 3.63 -15.33
N LEU A 126 -7.84 3.40 -15.45
CA LEU A 126 -8.48 2.83 -16.65
C LEU A 126 -8.65 3.83 -17.81
N GLU A 127 -8.37 5.12 -17.63
CA GLU A 127 -8.48 6.13 -18.69
C GLU A 127 -7.14 6.72 -19.14
N ILE A 128 -6.07 5.91 -19.20
CA ILE A 128 -4.94 6.29 -20.07
C ILE A 128 -5.43 6.05 -21.51
N PRO A 129 -5.56 7.11 -22.36
CA PRO A 129 -5.90 6.91 -23.75
C PRO A 129 -4.83 6.03 -24.36
N LYS A 130 -5.24 4.97 -25.06
CA LYS A 130 -4.34 4.33 -26.01
C LYS A 130 -3.93 5.43 -26.97
N ASP A 131 -2.65 5.77 -26.97
CA ASP A 131 -2.06 6.62 -28.00
C ASP A 131 -2.24 5.87 -29.32
N ASP A 132 -3.32 6.19 -30.04
CA ASP A 132 -3.55 5.77 -31.40
C ASP A 132 -2.49 6.45 -32.25
N LYS A 133 -1.33 5.78 -32.37
CA LYS A 133 -0.36 6.08 -33.40
C LYS A 133 -0.97 5.70 -34.74
N ASN A 134 -1.50 6.71 -35.44
CA ASN A 134 -1.67 6.69 -36.88
C ASN A 134 -0.71 7.70 -37.51
#